data_AF-A0A522MPS2-F1
#
_entry.id   AF-A0A522MPS2-F1
#
_cell.length_a   1.000
_cell.length_b   1.000
_cell.length_c   1.000
_cell.angle_alpha   90.00
_cell.angle_beta   90.00
_cell.angle_gamma   90.00
#
_symmetry.space_group_name_H-M   'P 1'
#
loop_
_entity.id
_entity.type
_entity.pdbx_description
1 polymer ?
#
loop_
_entity_poly.entity_id
_entity_poly.type
_entity_poly.pdbx_seq_one_letter_code
_entity_poly.pdbx_strand_id
1 'polypeptide(L)'
;MRRGRRDRARRSGRAASRGGKQPHGAPRRDRPGRGDRRRATARAGLRGDGGRAVAGGAPPRRGVPRTRAQRDDAHGGRPAGRAAGTARRSGRPVVATPRARAAARPARGGLAALPGRAQHLSHGGGEVNPAVRIGTRGSDLALWQSRRVAALLLELSGAASELVVVRTSGDADRSRALHELPGSGFFTRELQAALAAGKVDLVVHSLKDLPTDEPAGLAVGAVLLRQDPRELMLARPEAVGGGGLGLAPGTVVGTSSLRRAGQALAMQPDLVIRPLRGNLPTRLQRVREGAFGAILLACAGVDRLGLDLQGLATARFEVEQFLPSPGQGALAIEVRADDAAVARLVVPLNEPDVAEVTACERAVLKGLGGGCHLPLGAHARRCAGGIELLAALAELDEGVTRSSLRRVRVEGAVPQAAARAALAALSGDRR
;
A
#
# COMPACT_ATOMS: atom_id res chain seq x y z
N MET A 1 52.13 36.47 4.43
CA MET A 1 53.53 35.97 4.49
C MET A 1 54.16 36.38 5.82
N ARG A 2 55.03 35.51 6.39
CA ARG A 2 55.63 35.49 7.75
C ARG A 2 54.70 34.88 8.83
N ARG A 3 54.79 33.56 9.08
CA ARG A 3 55.78 32.78 9.88
C ARG A 3 55.76 33.21 11.37
N GLY A 4 55.61 32.36 12.37
CA GLY A 4 55.57 30.90 12.40
C GLY A 4 55.22 30.33 13.78
N ARG A 5 54.91 29.02 13.78
CA ARG A 5 54.83 28.14 14.95
C ARG A 5 56.22 27.79 15.48
N ARG A 6 56.30 27.50 16.78
CA ARG A 6 57.14 26.49 17.50
C ARG A 6 57.09 26.85 19.00
N ASP A 7 57.27 25.98 19.97
CA ASP A 7 56.96 24.57 20.20
C ASP A 7 57.30 24.33 21.69
N ARG A 8 56.52 23.48 22.35
CA ARG A 8 56.87 22.57 23.47
C ARG A 8 57.67 23.04 24.72
N ALA A 9 56.97 22.91 25.84
CA ALA A 9 57.23 21.98 26.96
C ALA A 9 58.41 22.22 27.93
N ARG A 10 58.12 22.28 29.25
CA ARG A 10 58.27 21.15 30.22
C ARG A 10 58.11 21.61 31.68
N ARG A 11 57.34 20.82 32.43
CA ARG A 11 57.52 20.32 33.82
C ARG A 11 58.02 21.28 34.92
N SER A 12 57.28 21.35 36.04
CA SER A 12 57.54 20.58 37.27
C SER A 12 56.71 21.10 38.47
N GLY A 13 56.14 20.21 39.28
CA GLY A 13 55.54 20.58 40.58
C GLY A 13 54.61 19.50 41.15
N ARG A 14 55.19 18.50 41.82
CA ARG A 14 54.53 17.43 42.58
C ARG A 14 54.43 17.84 44.06
N ALA A 15 53.27 17.61 44.71
CA ALA A 15 53.05 17.16 46.10
C ALA A 15 51.54 17.32 46.40
N ALA A 16 50.68 16.34 46.74
CA ALA A 16 50.73 15.08 47.48
C ALA A 16 50.79 15.21 49.01
N SER A 17 49.63 15.15 49.67
CA SER A 17 49.31 14.37 50.90
C SER A 17 47.96 14.83 51.49
N ARG A 18 47.11 14.06 52.18
CA ARG A 18 46.76 12.63 52.35
C ARG A 18 45.98 12.55 53.69
N GLY A 19 44.95 11.70 53.74
CA GLY A 19 44.42 11.07 54.97
C GLY A 19 43.30 11.86 55.65
N GLY A 20 42.18 11.31 56.10
CA GLY A 20 41.64 9.96 56.36
C GLY A 20 40.37 10.22 57.23
N LYS A 21 39.30 9.45 57.33
CA LYS A 21 39.07 8.02 57.55
C LYS A 21 37.55 7.76 57.38
N GLN A 22 37.20 6.54 56.96
CA GLN A 22 35.87 5.88 56.99
C GLN A 22 35.56 5.29 58.40
N PRO A 23 34.51 4.45 58.66
CA PRO A 23 33.15 4.25 58.09
C PRO A 23 32.04 3.97 59.17
N HIS A 24 30.76 3.83 58.75
CA HIS A 24 29.70 2.94 59.29
C HIS A 24 28.55 2.96 58.26
N GLY A 25 27.77 1.94 57.88
CA GLY A 25 27.52 0.56 58.28
C GLY A 25 26.11 0.20 57.76
N ALA A 26 25.93 -0.91 57.05
CA ALA A 26 24.65 -1.38 56.47
C ALA A 26 23.71 -2.00 57.52
N PRO A 27 22.42 -2.23 57.18
CA PRO A 27 21.92 -3.62 57.03
C PRO A 27 20.91 -3.79 55.87
N ARG A 28 21.05 -4.81 55.00
CA ARG A 28 20.45 -6.17 54.99
C ARG A 28 19.04 -6.29 54.41
N ARG A 29 18.92 -7.30 53.54
CA ARG A 29 17.73 -7.88 52.88
C ARG A 29 16.80 -8.53 53.91
N ASP A 30 15.51 -8.59 53.60
CA ASP A 30 14.71 -9.78 53.92
C ASP A 30 13.50 -9.98 52.98
N ARG A 31 13.26 -11.27 52.68
CA ARG A 31 12.07 -11.84 52.03
C ARG A 31 10.94 -12.01 53.06
N PRO A 32 9.73 -12.29 52.60
CA PRO A 32 9.08 -13.56 52.98
C PRO A 32 8.59 -14.29 51.72
N GLY A 33 8.51 -15.62 51.61
CA GLY A 33 8.19 -16.62 52.62
C GLY A 33 6.85 -17.25 52.26
N ARG A 34 6.87 -18.46 51.68
CA ARG A 34 5.69 -19.28 51.32
C ARG A 34 4.80 -19.55 52.53
N GLY A 35 3.48 -19.47 52.32
CA GLY A 35 2.45 -20.00 53.21
C GLY A 35 1.33 -20.66 52.39
N ASP A 36 1.25 -21.97 52.50
CA ASP A 36 0.23 -22.88 51.94
C ASP A 36 -1.08 -22.76 52.73
N ARG A 37 -2.25 -22.83 52.07
CA ARG A 37 -3.53 -23.39 52.57
C ARG A 37 -4.72 -23.16 51.61
N ARG A 38 -5.04 -24.23 50.89
CA ARG A 38 -6.37 -24.88 50.75
C ARG A 38 -7.62 -24.11 51.23
N ARG A 39 -8.61 -23.93 50.33
CA ARG A 39 -10.05 -24.32 50.45
C ARG A 39 -10.81 -23.73 49.26
N ALA A 40 -11.24 -24.53 48.28
CA ALA A 40 -12.50 -25.29 48.30
C ALA A 40 -13.73 -24.38 48.31
N THR A 41 -14.18 -23.97 47.13
CA THR A 41 -15.55 -23.49 46.89
C THR A 41 -16.49 -24.68 46.87
N ALA A 42 -17.20 -24.89 47.98
CA ALA A 42 -18.28 -25.86 48.10
C ALA A 42 -19.61 -25.21 47.71
N ARG A 43 -20.34 -26.02 46.92
CA ARG A 43 -21.73 -25.95 46.49
C ARG A 43 -22.75 -25.55 47.57
N ALA A 44 -23.77 -24.81 47.12
CA ALA A 44 -25.20 -25.08 47.32
C ALA A 44 -25.95 -24.25 46.24
N GLY A 45 -26.79 -24.75 45.35
CA GLY A 45 -27.57 -25.97 45.34
C GLY A 45 -28.85 -25.79 46.15
N LEU A 46 -29.97 -25.46 45.48
CA LEU A 46 -31.20 -26.29 45.42
C LEU A 46 -32.46 -25.44 45.13
N ARG A 47 -33.19 -25.88 44.07
CA ARG A 47 -34.66 -26.06 43.94
C ARG A 47 -35.55 -24.80 44.05
N GLY A 48 -36.65 -24.63 43.31
CA GLY A 48 -37.42 -25.50 42.42
C GLY A 48 -38.91 -25.16 42.54
N ASP A 49 -39.58 -25.08 41.38
CA ASP A 49 -41.02 -25.22 41.09
C ASP A 49 -42.13 -24.31 41.68
N GLY A 50 -43.06 -23.93 40.78
CA GLY A 50 -44.50 -24.06 41.06
C GLY A 50 -45.46 -22.90 40.74
N GLY A 51 -46.04 -22.88 39.51
CA GLY A 51 -47.51 -22.90 39.28
C GLY A 51 -48.44 -21.67 39.44
N ARG A 52 -49.01 -21.23 38.29
CA ARG A 52 -50.42 -20.80 37.95
C ARG A 52 -51.09 -19.59 38.67
N ALA A 53 -51.44 -18.49 37.97
CA ALA A 53 -52.65 -18.15 37.15
C ALA A 53 -53.55 -17.14 37.92
N VAL A 54 -54.22 -16.08 37.41
CA VAL A 54 -55.22 -15.93 36.33
C VAL A 54 -55.50 -14.41 36.05
N ALA A 55 -55.98 -14.11 34.83
CA ALA A 55 -56.86 -13.01 34.35
C ALA A 55 -56.35 -11.59 33.98
N GLY A 56 -56.71 -11.18 32.74
CA GLY A 56 -57.20 -9.83 32.46
C GLY A 56 -56.85 -9.17 31.11
N GLY A 57 -57.64 -9.43 30.05
CA GLY A 57 -58.08 -8.42 29.06
C GLY A 57 -57.18 -8.00 27.87
N ALA A 58 -57.68 -8.24 26.66
CA ALA A 58 -57.35 -7.55 25.38
C ALA A 58 -58.64 -6.84 24.86
N PRO A 59 -58.79 -6.25 23.64
CA PRO A 59 -57.89 -5.72 22.57
C PRO A 59 -58.42 -4.29 22.11
N PRO A 60 -58.35 -3.72 20.86
CA PRO A 60 -57.89 -4.25 19.56
C PRO A 60 -57.09 -3.36 18.57
N ARG A 61 -56.66 -4.06 17.52
CA ARG A 61 -55.95 -3.65 16.30
C ARG A 61 -56.91 -3.03 15.24
N ARG A 62 -56.37 -2.19 14.34
CA ARG A 62 -57.01 -1.83 13.05
C ARG A 62 -56.19 -2.36 11.88
N GLY A 63 -56.92 -2.89 10.89
CA GLY A 63 -56.41 -3.69 9.77
C GLY A 63 -56.25 -2.94 8.45
N VAL A 64 -55.60 -3.65 7.54
CA VAL A 64 -55.39 -3.39 6.11
C VAL A 64 -56.54 -4.07 5.33
N PRO A 65 -56.99 -3.53 4.18
CA PRO A 65 -57.76 -4.31 3.22
C PRO A 65 -56.90 -4.79 2.03
N ARG A 66 -57.09 -6.05 1.66
CA ARG A 66 -56.80 -6.62 0.34
C ARG A 66 -58.13 -6.97 -0.33
N THR A 67 -58.24 -6.75 -1.64
CA THR A 67 -59.17 -7.46 -2.53
C THR A 67 -58.42 -7.99 -3.75
N ARG A 68 -58.99 -9.04 -4.35
CA ARG A 68 -58.35 -10.02 -5.25
C ARG A 68 -59.18 -10.14 -6.54
N ALA A 69 -58.47 -10.39 -7.64
CA ALA A 69 -58.85 -11.09 -8.89
C ALA A 69 -59.87 -10.48 -9.87
N GLN A 70 -59.45 -10.34 -11.14
CA GLN A 70 -59.89 -11.21 -12.24
C GLN A 70 -58.95 -11.11 -13.46
N ARG A 71 -58.79 -12.25 -14.15
CA ARG A 71 -58.18 -12.41 -15.48
C ARG A 71 -59.27 -12.22 -16.53
N ASP A 72 -58.90 -11.88 -17.77
CA ASP A 72 -59.39 -12.52 -19.00
C ASP A 72 -58.62 -12.00 -20.23
N ASP A 73 -58.70 -12.78 -21.30
CA ASP A 73 -57.77 -12.95 -22.42
C ASP A 73 -58.00 -12.03 -23.65
N ALA A 74 -56.93 -11.92 -24.45
CA ALA A 74 -56.82 -12.04 -25.92
C ALA A 74 -57.55 -11.12 -26.94
N HIS A 75 -56.78 -10.86 -28.02
CA HIS A 75 -57.14 -10.48 -29.40
C HIS A 75 -57.70 -9.06 -29.61
N GLY A 76 -57.39 -8.29 -30.66
CA GLY A 76 -56.72 -8.49 -31.94
C GLY A 76 -57.16 -7.32 -32.85
N GLY A 77 -56.41 -7.03 -33.92
CA GLY A 77 -56.97 -6.30 -35.08
C GLY A 77 -56.54 -4.84 -35.24
N ARG A 78 -55.78 -4.61 -36.32
CA ARG A 78 -55.64 -3.33 -37.04
C ARG A 78 -57.00 -2.86 -37.58
N PRO A 79 -57.09 -1.61 -38.08
CA PRO A 79 -57.05 -1.49 -39.55
C PRO A 79 -56.20 -0.34 -40.07
N ALA A 80 -56.02 -0.37 -41.39
CA ALA A 80 -55.16 0.43 -42.22
C ALA A 80 -55.90 1.57 -42.96
N GLY A 81 -55.13 2.55 -43.43
CA GLY A 81 -55.45 3.48 -44.54
C GLY A 81 -54.31 4.50 -44.65
N ARG A 82 -53.36 4.42 -45.60
CA ARG A 82 -53.39 4.87 -47.02
C ARG A 82 -53.97 6.29 -47.16
N ALA A 83 -53.38 7.26 -47.88
CA ALA A 83 -52.22 7.34 -48.76
C ALA A 83 -51.94 8.83 -49.12
N ALA A 84 -50.91 9.02 -49.97
CA ALA A 84 -50.49 10.24 -50.70
C ALA A 84 -49.59 11.20 -49.89
N GLY A 85 -48.37 11.56 -50.29
CA GLY A 85 -47.69 11.44 -51.58
C GLY A 85 -47.35 12.85 -52.08
N THR A 86 -46.07 13.22 -52.10
CA THR A 86 -45.38 13.95 -53.18
C THR A 86 -43.95 14.31 -52.77
N ALA A 87 -43.09 14.30 -53.77
CA ALA A 87 -41.64 14.29 -53.69
C ALA A 87 -41.02 15.69 -53.55
N ARG A 88 -39.76 15.74 -53.07
CA ARG A 88 -38.63 16.34 -53.83
C ARG A 88 -37.27 15.98 -53.22
N ARG A 89 -36.33 15.73 -54.14
CA ARG A 89 -34.92 15.35 -53.97
C ARG A 89 -34.05 16.50 -53.44
N SER A 90 -33.08 16.17 -52.60
CA SER A 90 -31.64 16.50 -52.75
C SER A 90 -30.86 15.59 -51.79
N GLY A 91 -29.98 14.71 -52.27
CA GLY A 91 -28.54 14.97 -52.33
C GLY A 91 -27.80 14.23 -51.20
N ARG A 92 -27.42 12.96 -51.44
CA ARG A 92 -26.55 12.09 -50.60
C ARG A 92 -25.10 12.14 -51.18
N PRO A 93 -24.01 11.75 -50.49
CA PRO A 93 -23.95 10.51 -49.71
C PRO A 93 -23.16 10.51 -48.39
N VAL A 94 -23.59 9.57 -47.55
CA VAL A 94 -22.90 9.03 -46.37
C VAL A 94 -21.72 8.19 -46.85
N VAL A 95 -20.52 8.48 -46.38
CA VAL A 95 -19.33 7.65 -46.59
C VAL A 95 -19.25 6.58 -45.51
N ALA A 96 -19.01 5.36 -45.98
CA ALA A 96 -19.04 4.11 -45.26
C ALA A 96 -17.88 3.92 -44.27
N THR A 97 -18.19 3.25 -43.17
CA THR A 97 -17.24 2.63 -42.26
C THR A 97 -16.60 1.40 -42.91
N PRO A 98 -15.27 1.19 -42.81
CA PRO A 98 -14.66 -0.02 -43.31
C PRO A 98 -14.83 -1.16 -42.27
N ARG A 99 -15.51 -2.23 -42.71
CA ARG A 99 -15.37 -3.57 -42.14
C ARG A 99 -13.99 -4.11 -42.51
N ALA A 100 -13.14 -4.36 -41.51
CA ALA A 100 -11.94 -5.18 -41.68
C ALA A 100 -12.21 -6.61 -41.19
N ARG A 101 -11.59 -7.55 -41.92
CA ARG A 101 -11.88 -8.97 -42.04
C ARG A 101 -11.52 -9.78 -40.81
N ALA A 102 -12.33 -10.81 -40.53
CA ALA A 102 -11.92 -11.96 -39.74
C ALA A 102 -10.79 -12.69 -40.46
N ALA A 103 -9.67 -12.93 -39.76
CA ALA A 103 -8.57 -13.76 -40.20
C ALA A 103 -8.21 -14.79 -39.12
N ALA A 104 -7.81 -15.96 -39.60
CA ALA A 104 -7.81 -17.25 -38.95
C ALA A 104 -6.79 -17.43 -37.80
N ARG A 105 -7.07 -18.42 -36.94
CA ARG A 105 -6.12 -19.01 -35.98
C ARG A 105 -4.90 -19.56 -36.72
N PRO A 106 -3.65 -19.37 -36.24
CA PRO A 106 -2.56 -20.25 -36.59
C PRO A 106 -2.36 -21.35 -35.55
N ALA A 107 -1.90 -22.48 -36.06
CA ALA A 107 -1.67 -23.74 -35.41
C ALA A 107 -0.37 -23.76 -34.58
N ARG A 108 -0.27 -24.82 -33.76
CA ARG A 108 0.95 -25.29 -33.11
C ARG A 108 2.05 -25.52 -34.16
N GLY A 109 3.26 -25.00 -33.92
CA GLY A 109 4.45 -25.23 -34.75
C GLY A 109 5.69 -24.65 -34.08
N GLY A 110 6.76 -25.45 -34.03
CA GLY A 110 7.90 -25.30 -33.11
C GLY A 110 8.82 -24.10 -33.31
N LEU A 111 9.49 -23.73 -32.22
CA LEU A 111 10.58 -22.75 -32.21
C LEU A 111 11.86 -23.41 -32.74
N ALA A 112 12.32 -22.91 -33.89
CA ALA A 112 13.66 -23.13 -34.39
C ALA A 112 14.67 -22.39 -33.50
N ALA A 113 15.75 -23.10 -33.15
CA ALA A 113 16.85 -22.62 -32.31
C ALA A 113 17.65 -21.50 -32.98
N LEU A 114 17.97 -20.45 -32.22
CA LEU A 114 19.02 -19.49 -32.55
C LEU A 114 20.35 -20.00 -31.96
N PRO A 115 21.46 -20.02 -32.72
CA PRO A 115 22.72 -20.55 -32.24
C PRO A 115 23.58 -19.48 -31.52
N GLY A 116 24.08 -19.85 -30.34
CA GLY A 116 25.47 -19.61 -29.96
C GLY A 116 25.84 -18.29 -29.28
N ARG A 117 25.89 -18.30 -27.94
CA ARG A 117 27.14 -18.24 -27.15
C ARG A 117 26.80 -18.20 -25.64
N ALA A 118 26.40 -19.36 -25.10
CA ALA A 118 26.50 -19.61 -23.67
C ALA A 118 27.92 -20.08 -23.37
N GLN A 119 28.71 -19.27 -22.68
CA GLN A 119 29.97 -19.75 -22.12
C GLN A 119 29.63 -20.66 -20.94
N HIS A 120 30.06 -21.90 -21.05
CA HIS A 120 29.98 -22.96 -20.06
C HIS A 120 30.41 -22.47 -18.68
N LEU A 121 29.48 -22.45 -17.73
CA LEU A 121 29.79 -22.69 -16.33
C LEU A 121 29.72 -24.20 -16.12
N SER A 122 30.91 -24.80 -16.01
CA SER A 122 31.14 -26.19 -15.70
C SER A 122 30.36 -26.63 -14.46
N HIS A 123 29.51 -27.64 -14.64
CA HIS A 123 28.82 -28.35 -13.57
C HIS A 123 29.83 -29.21 -12.79
N GLY A 124 30.17 -28.79 -11.58
CA GLY A 124 30.66 -29.65 -10.51
C GLY A 124 29.46 -30.18 -9.72
N GLY A 125 29.46 -31.47 -9.40
CA GLY A 125 28.29 -32.20 -8.95
C GLY A 125 27.70 -31.79 -7.60
N GLY A 126 26.41 -32.12 -7.43
CA GLY A 126 25.87 -32.64 -6.17
C GLY A 126 25.69 -31.71 -4.98
N GLU A 127 25.90 -30.40 -5.09
CA GLU A 127 25.45 -29.46 -4.06
C GLU A 127 24.10 -28.86 -4.46
N VAL A 128 23.08 -29.13 -3.63
CA VAL A 128 21.84 -28.35 -3.65
C VAL A 128 22.25 -26.90 -3.43
N ASN A 129 22.11 -26.07 -4.46
CA ASN A 129 22.44 -24.64 -4.38
C ASN A 129 21.72 -24.07 -3.14
N PRO A 130 22.45 -23.52 -2.14
CA PRO A 130 21.84 -23.16 -0.87
C PRO A 130 20.66 -22.22 -1.10
N ALA A 131 19.53 -22.52 -0.45
CA ALA A 131 18.31 -21.75 -0.63
C ALA A 131 18.53 -20.30 -0.20
N VAL A 132 18.20 -19.35 -1.07
CA VAL A 132 18.24 -17.92 -0.78
C VAL A 132 17.17 -17.59 0.24
N ARG A 133 17.55 -17.00 1.38
CA ARG A 133 16.60 -16.65 2.45
C ARG A 133 15.95 -15.31 2.17
N ILE A 134 14.67 -15.33 1.84
CA ILE A 134 13.86 -14.14 1.57
C ILE A 134 13.12 -13.73 2.84
N GLY A 135 13.56 -12.65 3.47
CA GLY A 135 12.85 -12.02 4.57
C GLY A 135 11.53 -11.40 4.13
N THR A 136 10.45 -11.67 4.87
CA THR A 136 9.12 -11.17 4.54
C THR A 136 8.24 -10.96 5.76
N ARG A 137 7.21 -10.12 5.63
CA ARG A 137 6.15 -9.98 6.63
C ARG A 137 5.16 -11.13 6.53
N GLY A 138 4.44 -11.40 7.62
CA GLY A 138 3.46 -12.48 7.69
C GLY A 138 2.12 -12.22 6.98
N SER A 139 1.89 -11.02 6.44
CA SER A 139 0.63 -10.71 5.74
C SER A 139 0.55 -11.37 4.35
N ASP A 140 -0.65 -11.78 3.92
CA ASP A 140 -0.87 -12.43 2.62
C ASP A 140 -0.25 -11.67 1.44
N LEU A 141 -0.36 -10.33 1.44
CA LEU A 141 0.21 -9.50 0.40
C LEU A 141 1.75 -9.56 0.38
N ALA A 142 2.41 -9.53 1.54
CA ALA A 142 3.87 -9.60 1.62
C ALA A 142 4.38 -11.00 1.22
N LEU A 143 3.68 -12.05 1.66
CA LEU A 143 3.96 -13.42 1.24
C LEU A 143 3.79 -13.59 -0.28
N TRP A 144 2.73 -13.04 -0.87
CA TRP A 144 2.54 -13.04 -2.31
C TRP A 144 3.72 -12.37 -3.03
N GLN A 145 4.14 -11.18 -2.56
CA GLN A 145 5.25 -10.43 -3.16
C GLN A 145 6.56 -11.21 -3.09
N SER A 146 6.82 -11.86 -1.95
CA SER A 146 8.04 -12.64 -1.73
C SER A 146 8.04 -13.94 -2.54
N ARG A 147 6.89 -14.60 -2.67
CA ARG A 147 6.73 -15.76 -3.57
C ARG A 147 6.93 -15.38 -5.02
N ARG A 148 6.48 -14.20 -5.44
CA ARG A 148 6.73 -13.70 -6.81
C ARG A 148 8.23 -13.50 -7.07
N VAL A 149 8.95 -12.92 -6.12
CA VAL A 149 10.42 -12.77 -6.23
C VAL A 149 11.11 -14.13 -6.22
N ALA A 150 10.74 -15.04 -5.31
CA ALA A 150 11.28 -16.41 -5.29
C ALA A 150 11.11 -17.13 -6.64
N ALA A 151 9.92 -17.02 -7.25
CA ALA A 151 9.65 -17.62 -8.55
C ALA A 151 10.54 -17.01 -9.66
N LEU A 152 10.73 -15.69 -9.66
CA LEU A 152 11.61 -15.01 -10.61
C LEU A 152 13.08 -15.38 -10.43
N LEU A 153 13.55 -15.51 -9.19
CA LEU A 153 14.92 -15.96 -8.90
C LEU A 153 15.13 -17.38 -9.43
N LEU A 154 14.19 -18.29 -9.18
CA LEU A 154 14.25 -19.65 -9.70
C LEU A 154 14.25 -19.68 -11.24
N GLU A 155 13.37 -18.90 -11.88
CA GLU A 155 13.23 -18.84 -13.34
C GLU A 155 14.50 -18.30 -14.03
N LEU A 156 15.07 -17.21 -13.50
CA LEU A 156 16.17 -16.49 -14.16
C LEU A 156 17.55 -17.05 -13.81
N SER A 157 17.72 -17.63 -12.64
CA SER A 157 19.04 -18.02 -12.12
C SER A 157 19.14 -19.47 -11.63
N GLY A 158 18.02 -20.19 -11.55
CA GLY A 158 17.96 -21.52 -10.95
C GLY A 158 18.11 -21.52 -9.41
N ALA A 159 18.15 -20.35 -8.77
CA ALA A 159 18.30 -20.25 -7.33
C ALA A 159 16.99 -20.60 -6.61
N ALA A 160 17.00 -21.69 -5.85
CA ALA A 160 15.93 -21.99 -4.91
C ALA A 160 15.89 -20.94 -3.79
N SER A 161 14.71 -20.69 -3.23
CA SER A 161 14.52 -19.70 -2.17
C SER A 161 13.66 -20.25 -1.04
N GLU A 162 13.95 -19.85 0.19
CA GLU A 162 13.10 -20.08 1.35
C GLU A 162 12.56 -18.76 1.91
N LEU A 163 11.30 -18.74 2.34
CA LEU A 163 10.66 -17.54 2.87
C LEU A 163 10.78 -17.54 4.40
N VAL A 164 11.44 -16.53 4.93
CA VAL A 164 11.63 -16.34 6.37
C VAL A 164 10.69 -15.23 6.85
N VAL A 165 9.63 -15.63 7.56
CA VAL A 165 8.65 -14.69 8.11
C VAL A 165 9.24 -13.98 9.33
N VAL A 166 9.40 -12.66 9.22
CA VAL A 166 9.85 -11.79 10.31
C VAL A 166 8.64 -11.09 10.91
N ARG A 167 8.46 -11.25 12.23
CA ARG A 167 7.40 -10.54 12.97
C ARG A 167 7.80 -9.07 13.11
N THR A 168 6.96 -8.17 12.61
CA THR A 168 7.15 -6.72 12.74
C THR A 168 6.24 -6.17 13.84
N SER A 169 6.67 -5.10 14.52
CA SER A 169 5.80 -4.41 15.51
C SER A 169 4.53 -3.88 14.87
N GLY A 170 4.58 -3.56 13.57
CA GLY A 170 3.42 -3.08 12.83
C GLY A 170 2.36 -4.09 12.45
N ASP A 171 2.67 -5.37 12.57
CA ASP A 171 1.65 -6.41 12.51
C ASP A 171 0.98 -6.64 13.88
N ALA A 172 1.66 -6.27 14.97
CA ALA A 172 1.21 -6.45 16.35
C ALA A 172 0.37 -5.28 16.91
N ASP A 173 0.72 -4.02 16.62
CA ASP A 173 -0.03 -2.85 17.10
C ASP A 173 -1.05 -2.35 16.04
N ARG A 174 -2.32 -2.62 16.30
CA ARG A 174 -3.46 -2.22 15.46
C ARG A 174 -4.28 -1.07 16.05
N SER A 175 -3.90 -0.56 17.22
CA SER A 175 -4.72 0.35 18.02
C SER A 175 -4.51 1.84 17.72
N ARG A 176 -3.35 2.22 17.17
CA ARG A 176 -2.97 3.61 16.88
C ARG A 176 -3.09 3.99 15.39
N ALA A 177 -3.32 5.28 15.11
CA ALA A 177 -3.26 5.80 13.74
C ALA A 177 -1.80 5.85 13.22
N LEU A 178 -1.59 5.82 11.90
CA LEU A 178 -0.26 5.61 11.29
C LEU A 178 0.60 6.82 11.63
N HIS A 179 0.03 8.00 11.47
CA HIS A 179 0.67 9.28 11.75
C HIS A 179 0.96 9.48 13.25
N GLU A 180 0.33 8.70 14.13
CA GLU A 180 0.60 8.71 15.56
C GLU A 180 1.73 7.75 15.95
N LEU A 181 2.15 6.86 15.05
CA LEU A 181 3.23 5.91 15.33
C LEU A 181 4.59 6.60 15.10
N PRO A 182 5.52 6.55 16.08
CA PRO A 182 6.80 7.23 15.96
C PRO A 182 7.70 6.57 14.92
N GLY A 183 8.19 7.38 13.97
CA GLY A 183 9.31 7.06 13.07
C GLY A 183 8.92 6.54 11.67
N SER A 184 9.70 6.95 10.66
CA SER A 184 9.70 6.34 9.33
C SER A 184 10.29 4.92 9.41
N GLY A 185 9.61 3.91 8.87
CA GLY A 185 10.13 2.53 8.81
C GLY A 185 9.45 1.51 9.73
N PHE A 186 8.25 1.82 10.24
CA PHE A 186 7.47 0.92 11.11
C PHE A 186 7.23 -0.51 10.56
N PHE A 187 7.27 -0.69 9.25
CA PHE A 187 7.13 -2.01 8.61
C PHE A 187 8.45 -2.59 8.08
N THR A 188 9.54 -1.82 8.10
CA THR A 188 10.83 -2.21 7.50
C THR A 188 11.90 -2.48 8.56
N ARG A 189 11.81 -1.87 9.75
CA ARG A 189 12.83 -1.95 10.79
C ARG A 189 13.25 -3.36 11.17
N GLU A 190 12.30 -4.25 11.50
CA GLU A 190 12.64 -5.61 11.92
C GLU A 190 13.19 -6.45 10.75
N LEU A 191 12.73 -6.20 9.52
CA LEU A 191 13.26 -6.84 8.32
C LEU A 191 14.70 -6.39 8.02
N GLN A 192 14.95 -5.08 8.08
CA GLN A 192 16.27 -4.47 7.92
C GLN A 192 17.25 -4.98 8.98
N ALA A 193 16.80 -5.12 10.23
CA ALA A 193 17.61 -5.71 11.30
C ALA A 193 17.93 -7.19 11.04
N ALA A 194 16.98 -7.97 10.50
CA ALA A 194 17.22 -9.36 10.12
C ALA A 194 18.22 -9.48 8.95
N LEU A 195 18.10 -8.60 7.95
CA LEU A 195 18.97 -8.54 6.78
C LEU A 195 20.41 -8.15 7.16
N ALA A 196 20.56 -7.09 7.96
CA ALA A 196 21.85 -6.63 8.48
C ALA A 196 22.53 -7.68 9.38
N ALA A 197 21.75 -8.45 10.14
CA ALA A 197 22.27 -9.53 10.98
C ALA A 197 22.55 -10.85 10.22
N GLY A 198 22.40 -10.89 8.90
CA GLY A 198 22.63 -12.11 8.12
C GLY A 198 21.62 -13.23 8.36
N LYS A 199 20.47 -12.94 8.99
CA LYS A 199 19.40 -13.91 9.24
C LYS A 199 18.60 -14.23 7.98
N VAL A 200 18.60 -13.30 7.04
CA VAL A 200 18.04 -13.42 5.70
C VAL A 200 19.05 -12.84 4.70
N ASP A 201 18.94 -13.22 3.44
CA ASP A 201 19.88 -12.81 2.38
C ASP A 201 19.36 -11.60 1.61
N LEU A 202 18.04 -11.51 1.43
CA LEU A 202 17.36 -10.36 0.84
C LEU A 202 15.99 -10.15 1.48
N VAL A 203 15.42 -8.96 1.30
CA VAL A 203 14.06 -8.63 1.74
C VAL A 203 13.26 -8.03 0.58
N VAL A 204 11.98 -8.40 0.49
CA VAL A 204 11.06 -7.85 -0.51
C VAL A 204 10.12 -6.83 0.13
N HIS A 205 10.07 -5.64 -0.46
CA HIS A 205 9.21 -4.53 -0.02
C HIS A 205 8.27 -4.07 -1.12
N SER A 206 7.11 -3.55 -0.73
CA SER A 206 6.42 -2.57 -1.56
C SER A 206 7.23 -1.27 -1.52
N LEU A 207 7.67 -0.76 -2.68
CA LEU A 207 8.64 0.35 -2.72
C LEU A 207 8.14 1.62 -2.01
N LYS A 208 6.83 1.88 -2.05
CA LYS A 208 6.21 3.00 -1.33
C LYS A 208 6.32 2.94 0.20
N ASP A 209 6.57 1.76 0.76
CA ASP A 209 6.69 1.56 2.20
C ASP A 209 8.15 1.63 2.66
N LEU A 210 9.11 1.66 1.71
CA LEU A 210 10.53 1.78 2.00
C LEU A 210 10.88 3.24 2.33
N PRO A 211 11.57 3.51 3.45
CA PRO A 211 12.07 4.84 3.78
C PRO A 211 12.89 5.45 2.64
N THR A 212 12.93 6.78 2.55
CA THR A 212 13.73 7.52 1.56
C THR A 212 15.22 7.57 1.91
N ASP A 213 15.56 7.31 3.17
CA ASP A 213 16.93 7.12 3.62
C ASP A 213 17.25 5.64 3.72
N GLU A 214 18.35 5.25 3.08
CA GLU A 214 18.85 3.89 3.10
C GLU A 214 19.66 3.67 4.39
N PRO A 215 19.35 2.64 5.20
CA PRO A 215 20.15 2.33 6.37
C PRO A 215 21.58 1.98 5.99
N ALA A 216 22.54 2.36 6.85
CA ALA A 216 23.94 2.03 6.63
C ALA A 216 24.16 0.52 6.46
N GLY A 217 24.88 0.13 5.41
CA GLY A 217 25.20 -1.27 5.11
C GLY A 217 24.09 -2.03 4.35
N LEU A 218 22.96 -1.39 4.03
CA LEU A 218 21.90 -1.95 3.20
C LEU A 218 21.79 -1.15 1.89
N ALA A 219 21.27 -1.79 0.85
CA ALA A 219 21.04 -1.16 -0.45
C ALA A 219 19.80 -1.75 -1.14
N VAL A 220 19.12 -0.95 -1.96
CA VAL A 220 18.12 -1.48 -2.91
C VAL A 220 18.86 -2.13 -4.08
N GLY A 221 18.86 -3.47 -4.12
CA GLY A 221 19.54 -4.24 -5.16
C GLY A 221 18.76 -4.33 -6.47
N ALA A 222 17.43 -4.27 -6.40
CA ALA A 222 16.57 -4.27 -7.59
C ALA A 222 15.22 -3.60 -7.33
N VAL A 223 14.68 -2.94 -8.36
CA VAL A 223 13.29 -2.48 -8.43
C VAL A 223 12.61 -3.23 -9.57
N LEU A 224 11.53 -3.95 -9.28
CA LEU A 224 10.85 -4.81 -10.24
C LEU A 224 9.79 -4.02 -11.04
N LEU A 225 9.24 -4.68 -12.08
CA LEU A 225 8.16 -4.15 -12.90
C LEU A 225 7.04 -3.53 -12.06
N ARG A 226 6.61 -2.34 -12.49
CA ARG A 226 5.55 -1.57 -11.81
C ARG A 226 4.19 -2.09 -12.24
N GLN A 227 3.43 -2.67 -11.31
CA GLN A 227 2.01 -2.94 -11.52
C GLN A 227 1.17 -1.67 -11.43
N ASP A 228 -0.12 -1.78 -11.77
CA ASP A 228 -1.09 -0.67 -11.80
C ASP A 228 -0.91 0.28 -10.61
N PRO A 229 -0.34 1.49 -10.83
CA PRO A 229 -0.01 2.41 -9.75
C PRO A 229 -1.25 3.14 -9.25
N ARG A 230 -2.41 3.04 -9.93
CA ARG A 230 -3.61 3.81 -9.63
C ARG A 230 -4.19 3.53 -8.25
N GLU A 231 -4.98 4.50 -7.79
CA GLU A 231 -5.83 4.34 -6.61
C GLU A 231 -7.15 3.69 -6.99
N LEU A 232 -7.70 2.94 -6.04
CA LEU A 232 -8.96 2.25 -6.13
C LEU A 232 -9.89 2.72 -5.01
N MET A 233 -11.10 3.11 -5.37
CA MET A 233 -12.22 3.22 -4.44
C MET A 233 -13.07 1.96 -4.51
N LEU A 234 -13.39 1.42 -3.33
CA LEU A 234 -14.45 0.43 -3.15
C LEU A 234 -15.53 1.06 -2.29
N ALA A 235 -16.75 1.11 -2.80
CA ALA A 235 -17.90 1.69 -2.11
C ALA A 235 -19.02 0.65 -2.01
N ARG A 236 -19.79 0.71 -0.93
CA ARG A 236 -21.07 0.00 -0.90
C ARG A 236 -22.01 0.64 -1.93
N PRO A 237 -22.91 -0.13 -2.58
CA PRO A 237 -23.84 0.41 -3.57
C PRO A 237 -24.65 1.60 -3.05
N GLU A 238 -25.04 1.58 -1.78
CA GLU A 238 -25.86 2.64 -1.16
C GLU A 238 -25.08 3.92 -0.86
N ALA A 239 -23.74 3.87 -0.89
CA ALA A 239 -22.87 5.02 -0.70
C ALA A 239 -22.55 5.75 -2.01
N VAL A 240 -22.90 5.18 -3.16
CA VAL A 240 -22.69 5.79 -4.48
C VAL A 240 -23.65 6.98 -4.66
N GLY A 241 -23.15 8.07 -5.23
CA GLY A 241 -23.93 9.29 -5.47
C GLY A 241 -23.28 10.21 -6.51
N GLY A 242 -23.77 11.44 -6.60
CA GLY A 242 -23.33 12.43 -7.59
C GLY A 242 -22.14 13.30 -7.18
N GLY A 243 -21.46 13.00 -6.06
CA GLY A 243 -20.33 13.80 -5.58
C GLY A 243 -19.06 13.66 -6.43
N GLY A 244 -18.05 14.49 -6.17
CA GLY A 244 -16.80 14.52 -6.96
C GLY A 244 -15.99 13.22 -6.95
N LEU A 245 -16.15 12.37 -5.93
CA LEU A 245 -15.60 11.01 -5.85
C LEU A 245 -16.61 9.93 -6.31
N GLY A 246 -17.81 10.33 -6.76
CA GLY A 246 -18.92 9.43 -7.07
C GLY A 246 -19.66 8.92 -5.84
N LEU A 247 -19.57 9.64 -4.71
CA LEU A 247 -20.17 9.26 -3.43
C LEU A 247 -21.30 10.20 -3.03
N ALA A 248 -22.26 9.69 -2.26
CA ALA A 248 -23.31 10.49 -1.66
C ALA A 248 -22.73 11.51 -0.65
N PRO A 249 -23.36 12.69 -0.47
CA PRO A 249 -22.94 13.65 0.53
C PRO A 249 -22.81 13.06 1.94
N GLY A 250 -21.79 13.48 2.70
CA GLY A 250 -21.56 12.98 4.06
C GLY A 250 -21.07 11.53 4.13
N THR A 251 -20.70 10.90 3.01
CA THR A 251 -20.21 9.52 3.01
C THR A 251 -18.97 9.37 3.88
N VAL A 252 -19.00 8.35 4.74
CA VAL A 252 -17.86 7.97 5.58
C VAL A 252 -16.85 7.18 4.75
N VAL A 253 -15.65 7.74 4.56
CA VAL A 253 -14.56 7.14 3.77
C VAL A 253 -13.42 6.65 4.67
N GLY A 254 -13.11 5.35 4.55
CA GLY A 254 -12.05 4.69 5.31
C GLY A 254 -10.68 4.83 4.65
N THR A 255 -9.79 5.62 5.25
CA THR A 255 -8.36 5.68 4.90
C THR A 255 -7.54 6.20 6.06
N SER A 256 -6.33 5.67 6.23
CA SER A 256 -5.33 6.24 7.14
C SER A 256 -4.16 6.93 6.44
N SER A 257 -4.24 7.05 5.12
CA SER A 257 -3.25 7.78 4.32
C SER A 257 -3.67 9.24 4.22
N LEU A 258 -2.85 10.14 4.75
CA LEU A 258 -3.10 11.59 4.67
C LEU A 258 -3.08 12.06 3.22
N ARG A 259 -2.23 11.47 2.35
CA ARG A 259 -2.27 11.71 0.90
C ARG A 259 -3.64 11.39 0.30
N ARG A 260 -4.23 10.26 0.68
CA ARG A 260 -5.57 9.88 0.18
C ARG A 260 -6.65 10.78 0.74
N ALA A 261 -6.61 11.06 2.03
CA ALA A 261 -7.56 11.95 2.68
C ALA A 261 -7.54 13.34 2.04
N GLY A 262 -6.35 13.92 1.86
CA GLY A 262 -6.17 15.24 1.26
C GLY A 262 -6.68 15.33 -0.17
N GLN A 263 -6.36 14.36 -1.01
CA GLN A 263 -6.90 14.33 -2.38
C GLN A 263 -8.40 14.07 -2.41
N ALA A 264 -8.91 13.17 -1.56
CA ALA A 264 -10.33 12.88 -1.49
C ALA A 264 -11.16 14.10 -1.07
N LEU A 265 -10.73 14.80 -0.03
CA LEU A 265 -11.39 16.03 0.45
C LEU A 265 -11.27 17.18 -0.55
N ALA A 266 -10.18 17.25 -1.32
CA ALA A 266 -10.05 18.24 -2.39
C ALA A 266 -10.98 17.94 -3.58
N MET A 267 -11.24 16.67 -3.87
CA MET A 267 -12.17 16.24 -4.93
C MET A 267 -13.64 16.33 -4.49
N GLN A 268 -13.92 16.04 -3.21
CA GLN A 268 -15.26 16.04 -2.64
C GLN A 268 -15.19 16.52 -1.16
N PRO A 269 -15.43 17.82 -0.89
CA PRO A 269 -15.22 18.42 0.44
C PRO A 269 -16.16 17.96 1.56
N ASP A 270 -17.29 17.32 1.24
CA ASP A 270 -18.32 16.92 2.20
C ASP A 270 -18.16 15.48 2.73
N LEU A 271 -17.02 14.84 2.47
CA LEU A 271 -16.71 13.50 2.96
C LEU A 271 -16.32 13.50 4.45
N VAL A 272 -16.67 12.41 5.14
CA VAL A 272 -16.21 12.16 6.51
C VAL A 272 -15.07 11.14 6.48
N ILE A 273 -13.83 11.61 6.63
CA ILE A 273 -12.66 10.73 6.66
C ILE A 273 -12.53 10.05 8.02
N ARG A 274 -12.43 8.71 8.02
CA ARG A 274 -12.18 7.92 9.23
C ARG A 274 -10.99 6.97 9.05
N PRO A 275 -10.18 6.77 10.11
CA PRO A 275 -8.99 5.91 10.01
C PRO A 275 -9.38 4.45 9.74
N LEU A 276 -8.67 3.85 8.78
CA LEU A 276 -8.80 2.44 8.41
C LEU A 276 -7.45 1.73 8.50
N ARG A 277 -7.41 0.65 9.28
CA ARG A 277 -6.25 -0.20 9.58
C ARG A 277 -6.55 -1.66 9.25
N GLY A 278 -5.51 -2.50 9.26
CA GLY A 278 -5.58 -3.92 8.93
C GLY A 278 -4.96 -4.24 7.58
N ASN A 279 -4.84 -5.54 7.28
CA ASN A 279 -4.47 -6.04 5.95
C ASN A 279 -5.63 -5.84 4.97
N LEU A 280 -5.41 -6.11 3.67
CA LEU A 280 -6.44 -5.89 2.65
C LEU A 280 -7.74 -6.69 2.89
N PRO A 281 -7.71 -7.99 3.23
CA PRO A 281 -8.92 -8.74 3.57
C PRO A 281 -9.74 -8.12 4.71
N THR A 282 -9.10 -7.73 5.83
CA THR A 282 -9.79 -7.08 6.94
C THR A 282 -10.40 -5.75 6.51
N ARG A 283 -9.72 -4.96 5.68
CA ARG A 283 -10.27 -3.68 5.19
C ARG A 283 -11.48 -3.90 4.29
N LEU A 284 -11.42 -4.88 3.40
CA LEU A 284 -12.52 -5.26 2.52
C LEU A 284 -13.75 -5.74 3.31
N GLN A 285 -13.52 -6.56 4.34
CA GLN A 285 -14.59 -6.98 5.24
C GLN A 285 -15.25 -5.79 5.93
N ARG A 286 -14.47 -4.84 6.45
CA ARG A 286 -15.01 -3.66 7.14
C ARG A 286 -15.89 -2.77 6.26
N VAL A 287 -15.60 -2.62 4.97
CA VAL A 287 -16.50 -1.88 4.06
C VAL A 287 -17.78 -2.67 3.78
N ARG A 288 -17.69 -4.00 3.61
CA ARG A 288 -18.86 -4.88 3.42
C ARG A 288 -19.79 -4.89 4.64
N GLU A 289 -19.24 -4.89 5.85
CA GLU A 289 -19.99 -4.89 7.12
C GLU A 289 -20.61 -3.53 7.48
N GLY A 290 -20.44 -2.52 6.62
CA GLY A 290 -21.08 -1.24 6.82
C GLY A 290 -20.26 -0.23 7.63
N ALA A 291 -19.08 -0.59 8.14
CA ALA A 291 -18.26 0.29 8.99
C ALA A 291 -17.78 1.56 8.26
N PHE A 292 -17.70 1.50 6.93
CA PHE A 292 -17.42 2.63 6.04
C PHE A 292 -18.34 2.56 4.82
N GLY A 293 -18.77 3.70 4.29
CA GLY A 293 -19.50 3.78 3.02
C GLY A 293 -18.58 3.48 1.83
N ALA A 294 -17.33 3.96 1.90
CA ALA A 294 -16.29 3.62 0.94
C ALA A 294 -14.91 3.51 1.58
N ILE A 295 -13.97 2.85 0.91
CA ILE A 295 -12.56 2.75 1.31
C ILE A 295 -11.64 3.01 0.12
N LEU A 296 -10.44 3.53 0.39
CA LEU A 296 -9.44 3.84 -0.63
C LEU A 296 -8.22 2.92 -0.50
N LEU A 297 -7.90 2.20 -1.58
CA LEU A 297 -6.86 1.18 -1.69
C LEU A 297 -5.98 1.42 -2.91
N ALA A 298 -4.86 0.69 -3.01
CA ALA A 298 -4.03 0.70 -4.21
C ALA A 298 -4.48 -0.44 -5.13
N CYS A 299 -4.61 -0.20 -6.43
CA CYS A 299 -4.98 -1.23 -7.42
C CYS A 299 -4.05 -2.44 -7.32
N ALA A 300 -2.73 -2.21 -7.37
CA ALA A 300 -1.73 -3.30 -7.28
C ALA A 300 -1.94 -4.24 -6.09
N GLY A 301 -2.32 -3.74 -4.90
CA GLY A 301 -2.51 -4.60 -3.73
C GLY A 301 -3.70 -5.55 -3.89
N VAL A 302 -4.79 -5.05 -4.47
CA VAL A 302 -6.02 -5.81 -4.72
C VAL A 302 -5.79 -6.82 -5.85
N ASP A 303 -5.15 -6.37 -6.94
CA ASP A 303 -4.87 -7.18 -8.12
C ASP A 303 -3.93 -8.35 -7.80
N ARG A 304 -2.88 -8.11 -6.99
CA ARG A 304 -1.95 -9.15 -6.52
C ARG A 304 -2.66 -10.29 -5.79
N LEU A 305 -3.60 -9.94 -4.91
CA LEU A 305 -4.30 -10.92 -4.09
C LEU A 305 -5.51 -11.53 -4.80
N GLY A 306 -5.90 -11.03 -5.99
CA GLY A 306 -7.10 -11.48 -6.70
C GLY A 306 -8.35 -11.38 -5.82
N LEU A 307 -8.47 -10.32 -5.02
CA LEU A 307 -9.57 -10.21 -4.06
C LEU A 307 -10.91 -10.13 -4.80
N ASP A 308 -11.89 -10.88 -4.31
CA ASP A 308 -13.25 -10.79 -4.79
C ASP A 308 -13.87 -9.44 -4.38
N LEU A 309 -14.26 -8.65 -5.37
CA LEU A 309 -14.88 -7.33 -5.19
C LEU A 309 -16.39 -7.34 -5.44
N GLN A 310 -17.00 -8.51 -5.63
CA GLN A 310 -18.44 -8.61 -5.84
C GLN A 310 -19.24 -7.94 -4.72
N GLY A 311 -20.34 -7.30 -5.14
CA GLY A 311 -21.23 -6.53 -4.27
C GLY A 311 -20.74 -5.12 -3.93
N LEU A 312 -19.59 -4.68 -4.42
CA LEU A 312 -19.07 -3.32 -4.20
C LEU A 312 -18.98 -2.54 -5.52
N ALA A 313 -19.37 -1.27 -5.47
CA ALA A 313 -19.05 -0.33 -6.53
C ALA A 313 -17.54 -0.07 -6.54
N THR A 314 -16.93 -0.18 -7.71
CA THR A 314 -15.47 -0.15 -7.89
C THR A 314 -15.10 0.97 -8.85
N ALA A 315 -14.20 1.87 -8.44
CA ALA A 315 -13.66 2.92 -9.30
C ALA A 315 -12.14 2.93 -9.25
N ARG A 316 -11.48 2.76 -10.40
CA ARG A 316 -10.04 2.99 -10.56
C ARG A 316 -9.86 4.41 -11.10
N PHE A 317 -9.10 5.24 -10.39
CA PHE A 317 -8.87 6.62 -10.81
C PHE A 317 -7.65 6.72 -11.71
N GLU A 318 -7.74 7.50 -12.78
CA GLU A 318 -6.56 7.85 -13.55
C GLU A 318 -5.54 8.61 -12.68
N VAL A 319 -4.25 8.46 -12.99
CA VAL A 319 -3.18 9.02 -12.14
C VAL A 319 -3.26 10.55 -12.06
N GLU A 320 -3.74 11.20 -13.11
CA GLU A 320 -4.01 12.63 -13.17
C GLU A 320 -5.19 13.04 -12.29
N GLN A 321 -6.14 12.15 -11.99
CA GLN A 321 -7.25 12.44 -11.09
C GLN A 321 -6.79 12.27 -9.64
N PHE A 322 -6.24 11.09 -9.31
CA PHE A 322 -5.83 10.72 -7.95
C PHE A 322 -4.37 10.22 -7.96
N LEU A 323 -3.45 11.10 -7.58
CA LEU A 323 -2.02 10.81 -7.63
C LEU A 323 -1.63 9.75 -6.59
N PRO A 324 -0.93 8.69 -7.01
CA PRO A 324 -0.54 7.61 -6.12
C PRO A 324 0.62 8.01 -5.21
N SER A 325 0.93 7.15 -4.23
CA SER A 325 2.13 7.32 -3.41
C SER A 325 3.39 7.15 -4.28
N PRO A 326 4.48 7.90 -4.00
CA PRO A 326 5.78 7.63 -4.61
C PRO A 326 6.15 6.14 -4.54
N GLY A 327 6.52 5.53 -5.67
CA GLY A 327 6.87 4.11 -5.78
C GLY A 327 5.70 3.13 -5.69
N GLN A 328 4.43 3.59 -5.68
CA GLN A 328 3.29 2.68 -5.65
C GLN A 328 3.25 1.79 -6.89
N GLY A 329 2.94 0.51 -6.67
CA GLY A 329 2.88 -0.51 -7.73
C GLY A 329 4.20 -1.25 -7.94
N ALA A 330 5.34 -0.65 -7.59
CA ALA A 330 6.65 -1.29 -7.68
C ALA A 330 6.97 -2.13 -6.44
N LEU A 331 7.78 -3.17 -6.64
CA LEU A 331 8.46 -3.91 -5.56
C LEU A 331 9.94 -3.55 -5.56
N ALA A 332 10.54 -3.56 -4.38
CA ALA A 332 11.97 -3.37 -4.20
C ALA A 332 12.56 -4.58 -3.47
N ILE A 333 13.75 -4.99 -3.88
CA ILE A 333 14.57 -5.98 -3.20
C ILE A 333 15.68 -5.24 -2.47
N GLU A 334 15.69 -5.33 -1.15
CA GLU A 334 16.76 -4.80 -0.29
C GLU A 334 17.75 -5.93 0.01
N VAL A 335 19.04 -5.62 -0.07
CA VAL A 335 20.17 -6.54 0.15
C VAL A 335 21.20 -5.88 1.06
N ARG A 336 22.16 -6.66 1.59
CA ARG A 336 23.34 -6.08 2.23
C ARG A 336 24.26 -5.49 1.16
N ALA A 337 24.81 -4.30 1.42
CA ALA A 337 25.65 -3.58 0.47
C ALA A 337 26.99 -4.27 0.19
N ASP A 338 27.48 -5.09 1.11
CA ASP A 338 28.72 -5.87 0.99
C ASP A 338 28.51 -7.28 0.39
N ASP A 339 27.26 -7.70 0.18
CA ASP A 339 26.94 -9.03 -0.36
C ASP A 339 26.88 -9.03 -1.88
N ALA A 340 28.06 -9.06 -2.51
CA ALA A 340 28.20 -9.08 -3.96
C ALA A 340 27.56 -10.33 -4.61
N ALA A 341 27.41 -11.44 -3.88
CA ALA A 341 26.80 -12.66 -4.40
C ALA A 341 25.28 -12.49 -4.56
N VAL A 342 24.60 -12.03 -3.51
CA VAL A 342 23.16 -11.75 -3.56
C VAL A 342 22.86 -10.57 -4.51
N ALA A 343 23.71 -9.53 -4.52
CA ALA A 343 23.55 -8.41 -5.45
C ALA A 343 23.56 -8.90 -6.91
N ARG A 344 24.52 -9.74 -7.30
CA ARG A 344 24.56 -10.34 -8.66
C ARG A 344 23.32 -11.17 -8.99
N LEU A 345 22.75 -11.83 -7.99
CA LEU A 345 21.56 -12.66 -8.16
C LEU A 345 20.31 -11.82 -8.49
N VAL A 346 20.18 -10.64 -7.88
CA VAL A 346 18.99 -9.80 -8.02
C VAL A 346 19.07 -8.82 -9.18
N VAL A 347 20.27 -8.52 -9.70
CA VAL A 347 20.49 -7.62 -10.84
C VAL A 347 19.59 -7.92 -12.04
N PRO A 348 19.42 -9.18 -12.50
CA PRO A 348 18.54 -9.50 -13.63
C PRO A 348 17.05 -9.21 -13.38
N LEU A 349 16.63 -9.04 -12.12
CA LEU A 349 15.24 -8.71 -11.77
C LEU A 349 14.98 -7.20 -11.77
N ASN A 350 16.04 -6.38 -11.89
CA ASN A 350 15.92 -4.93 -11.87
C ASN A 350 15.40 -4.41 -13.21
N GLU A 351 14.39 -3.55 -13.13
CA GLU A 351 13.79 -2.84 -14.25
C GLU A 351 14.27 -1.38 -14.23
N PRO A 352 15.28 -1.03 -15.06
CA PRO A 352 15.95 0.26 -14.95
C PRO A 352 15.00 1.45 -15.17
N ASP A 353 14.06 1.34 -16.11
CA ASP A 353 13.07 2.39 -16.38
C ASP A 353 12.15 2.61 -15.18
N VAL A 354 11.74 1.54 -14.49
CA VAL A 354 10.91 1.63 -13.28
C VAL A 354 11.71 2.21 -12.12
N ALA A 355 12.95 1.75 -11.94
CA ALA A 355 13.86 2.28 -10.93
C ALA A 355 14.06 3.78 -11.13
N GLU A 356 14.25 4.23 -12.37
CA GLU A 356 14.49 5.63 -12.70
C GLU A 356 13.28 6.53 -12.40
N VAL A 357 12.08 6.16 -12.88
CA VAL A 357 10.87 6.96 -12.65
C VAL A 357 10.48 6.97 -11.17
N THR A 358 10.61 5.85 -10.46
CA THR A 358 10.28 5.79 -9.04
C THR A 358 11.32 6.49 -8.16
N ALA A 359 12.59 6.52 -8.57
CA ALA A 359 13.61 7.36 -7.93
C ALA A 359 13.29 8.86 -8.07
N CYS A 360 12.78 9.30 -9.23
CA CYS A 360 12.27 10.66 -9.42
C CYS A 360 11.18 11.01 -8.41
N GLU A 361 10.17 10.15 -8.28
CA GLU A 361 9.06 10.33 -7.33
C GLU A 361 9.54 10.39 -5.88
N ARG A 362 10.44 9.48 -5.50
CA ARG A 362 10.99 9.38 -4.15
C ARG A 362 11.93 10.54 -3.81
N ALA A 363 12.60 11.12 -4.80
CA ALA A 363 13.41 12.32 -4.61
C ALA A 363 12.56 13.54 -4.21
N VAL A 364 11.33 13.67 -4.71
CA VAL A 364 10.39 14.71 -4.26
C VAL A 364 9.99 14.48 -2.80
N LEU A 365 9.65 13.23 -2.44
CA LEU A 365 9.31 12.87 -1.06
C LEU A 365 10.44 13.22 -0.10
N LYS A 366 11.68 12.84 -0.46
CA LYS A 366 12.88 13.15 0.31
C LYS A 366 13.14 14.64 0.43
N GLY A 367 13.02 15.39 -0.67
CA GLY A 367 13.30 16.83 -0.70
C GLY A 367 12.32 17.67 0.13
N LEU A 368 11.09 17.21 0.34
CA LEU A 368 10.12 17.85 1.23
C LEU A 368 10.31 17.48 2.71
N GLY A 369 11.37 16.73 3.05
CA GLY A 369 11.61 16.23 4.41
C GLY A 369 10.53 15.25 4.89
N GLY A 370 9.80 14.64 3.95
CA GLY A 370 8.65 13.80 4.26
C GLY A 370 9.00 12.32 4.41
N GLY A 371 8.35 11.67 5.37
CA GLY A 371 8.17 10.21 5.39
C GLY A 371 6.83 9.79 4.77
N CYS A 372 6.41 8.54 4.99
CA CYS A 372 5.14 8.00 4.47
C CYS A 372 3.86 8.73 4.96
N HIS A 373 3.99 9.64 5.93
CA HIS A 373 2.90 10.48 6.44
C HIS A 373 2.73 11.79 5.68
N LEU A 374 3.72 12.21 4.89
CA LEU A 374 3.56 13.41 4.07
C LEU A 374 2.39 13.18 3.10
N PRO A 375 1.41 14.10 3.01
CA PRO A 375 0.25 13.98 2.14
C PRO A 375 0.61 14.28 0.67
N LEU A 376 1.68 13.65 0.18
CA LEU A 376 2.27 13.82 -1.13
C LEU A 376 1.89 12.65 -2.04
N GLY A 377 1.21 12.92 -3.14
CA GLY A 377 1.15 12.03 -4.30
C GLY A 377 2.22 12.41 -5.32
N ALA A 378 2.85 11.42 -5.94
CA ALA A 378 3.78 11.64 -7.04
C ALA A 378 3.76 10.46 -8.02
N HIS A 379 3.79 10.76 -9.31
CA HIS A 379 3.86 9.77 -10.37
C HIS A 379 4.71 10.31 -11.52
N ALA A 380 5.77 9.59 -11.87
CA ALA A 380 6.63 9.88 -13.00
C ALA A 380 6.45 8.85 -14.10
N ARG A 381 6.59 9.30 -15.35
CA ARG A 381 6.69 8.45 -16.53
C ARG A 381 7.78 8.95 -17.46
N ARG A 382 8.38 8.04 -18.22
CA ARG A 382 9.27 8.41 -19.32
C ARG A 382 8.43 8.94 -20.49
N CYS A 383 8.87 10.04 -21.07
CA CYS A 383 8.33 10.61 -22.30
C CYS A 383 9.48 10.88 -23.29
N ALA A 384 9.18 11.30 -24.51
CA ALA A 384 10.19 11.54 -25.54
C ALA A 384 11.27 12.58 -25.11
N GLY A 385 10.89 13.56 -24.28
CA GLY A 385 11.78 14.62 -23.77
C GLY A 385 12.47 14.32 -22.44
N GLY A 386 12.32 13.11 -21.88
CA GLY A 386 12.90 12.72 -20.59
C GLY A 386 11.85 12.17 -19.62
N ILE A 387 11.68 12.83 -18.48
CA ILE A 387 10.77 12.43 -17.41
C ILE A 387 9.68 13.49 -17.27
N GLU A 388 8.43 13.08 -17.40
CA GLU A 388 7.28 13.85 -16.92
C GLU A 388 6.96 13.39 -15.50
N LEU A 389 6.82 14.34 -14.58
CA LEU A 389 6.47 14.12 -13.19
C LEU A 389 5.23 14.92 -12.82
N LEU A 390 4.22 14.22 -12.33
CA LEU A 390 3.05 14.79 -11.68
C LEU A 390 3.25 14.66 -10.17
N ALA A 391 2.99 15.73 -9.42
CA ALA A 391 2.99 15.68 -7.97
C ALA A 391 1.86 16.53 -7.38
N ALA A 392 1.34 16.11 -6.24
CA ALA A 392 0.35 16.86 -5.49
C ALA A 392 0.62 16.77 -3.99
N LEU A 393 0.69 17.92 -3.34
CA LEU A 393 0.86 18.05 -1.91
C LEU A 393 -0.43 18.63 -1.33
N ALA A 394 -1.06 17.90 -0.41
CA ALA A 394 -2.23 18.39 0.30
C ALA A 394 -1.84 19.06 1.61
N GLU A 395 -2.56 20.12 1.99
CA GLU A 395 -2.51 20.69 3.34
C GLU A 395 -3.84 20.36 4.01
N LEU A 396 -3.77 19.67 5.16
CA LEU A 396 -4.92 19.20 5.92
C LEU A 396 -5.01 19.98 7.23
N ASP A 397 -6.24 20.25 7.68
CA ASP A 397 -6.45 20.68 9.06
C ASP A 397 -6.24 19.53 10.05
N GLU A 398 -6.06 19.85 11.34
CA GLU A 398 -5.75 18.86 12.39
C GLU A 398 -6.79 17.72 12.45
N GLY A 399 -8.07 18.04 12.20
CA GLY A 399 -9.17 17.08 12.19
C GLY A 399 -9.29 16.25 10.91
N VAL A 400 -8.48 16.51 9.88
CA VAL A 400 -8.58 15.88 8.54
C VAL A 400 -10.01 16.02 7.98
N THR A 401 -10.57 17.22 8.09
CA THR A 401 -11.93 17.57 7.62
C THR A 401 -11.90 18.48 6.41
N ARG A 402 -10.81 19.22 6.21
CA ARG A 402 -10.62 20.11 5.06
C ARG A 402 -9.24 19.90 4.44
N SER A 403 -9.16 20.17 3.15
CA SER A 403 -7.94 20.00 2.37
C SER A 403 -7.78 21.13 1.36
N SER A 404 -6.57 21.69 1.26
CA SER A 404 -6.11 22.40 0.07
C SER A 404 -5.15 21.49 -0.70
N LEU A 405 -5.11 21.58 -2.03
CA LEU A 405 -4.27 20.71 -2.86
C LEU A 405 -3.45 21.53 -3.85
N ARG A 406 -2.12 21.50 -3.69
CA ARG A 406 -1.19 22.07 -4.68
C ARG A 406 -0.76 20.97 -5.63
N ARG A 407 -1.01 21.17 -6.93
CA ARG A 407 -0.66 20.21 -7.99
C ARG A 407 0.36 20.81 -8.93
N VAL A 408 1.33 20.00 -9.37
CA VAL A 408 2.35 20.40 -10.33
C VAL A 408 2.49 19.32 -11.40
N ARG A 409 2.75 19.75 -12.63
CA ARG A 409 3.21 18.93 -13.74
C ARG A 409 4.51 19.55 -14.22
N VAL A 410 5.59 18.78 -14.23
CA VAL A 410 6.89 19.24 -14.68
C VAL A 410 7.52 18.21 -15.59
N GLU A 411 8.39 18.69 -16.47
CA GLU A 411 9.22 17.85 -17.31
C GLU A 411 10.70 18.12 -16.99
N GLY A 412 11.54 17.11 -17.16
CA GLY A 412 12.98 17.25 -17.03
C GLY A 412 13.72 16.20 -17.84
N ALA A 413 14.84 16.59 -18.43
CA ALA A 413 15.66 15.69 -19.24
C ALA A 413 16.15 14.45 -18.46
N VAL A 414 16.30 14.58 -17.14
CA VAL A 414 16.70 13.51 -16.21
C VAL A 414 15.84 13.56 -14.94
N PRO A 415 15.71 12.45 -14.19
CA PRO A 415 14.92 12.37 -12.95
C PRO A 415 15.20 13.48 -11.95
N GLN A 416 16.48 13.81 -11.75
CA GLN A 416 16.88 14.82 -10.76
C GLN A 416 16.42 16.22 -11.17
N ALA A 417 16.35 16.51 -12.47
CA ALA A 417 15.86 17.78 -12.98
C ALA A 417 14.35 17.91 -12.75
N ALA A 418 13.58 16.88 -13.11
CA ALA A 418 12.13 16.84 -12.88
C ALA A 418 11.80 16.93 -11.37
N ALA A 419 12.50 16.16 -10.52
CA ALA A 419 12.30 16.20 -9.08
C ALA A 419 12.59 17.59 -8.48
N ARG A 420 13.69 18.26 -8.89
CA ARG A 420 14.00 19.63 -8.45
C ARG A 420 12.95 20.64 -8.88
N ALA A 421 12.47 20.55 -10.14
CA ALA A 421 11.42 21.42 -10.64
C ALA A 421 10.11 21.24 -9.85
N ALA A 422 9.72 20.00 -9.56
CA ALA A 422 8.56 19.71 -8.73
C ALA A 422 8.72 20.23 -7.30
N LEU A 423 9.90 20.07 -6.69
CA LEU A 423 10.18 20.57 -5.35
C LEU A 423 10.07 22.09 -5.26
N ALA A 424 10.63 22.81 -6.22
CA ALA A 424 10.54 24.26 -6.29
C ALA A 424 9.08 24.73 -6.43
N ALA A 425 8.33 24.10 -7.33
CA ALA A 425 6.93 24.43 -7.56
C ALA A 425 6.01 24.06 -6.37
N LEU A 426 6.29 22.95 -5.69
CA LEU A 426 5.51 22.51 -4.52
C LEU A 426 5.84 23.30 -3.26
N SER A 427 7.09 23.71 -3.06
CA SER A 427 7.49 24.44 -1.85
C SER A 427 6.89 25.85 -1.81
N GLY A 428 6.53 26.41 -2.96
CA GLY A 428 6.29 27.84 -3.10
C GLY A 428 7.60 28.59 -2.88
N ASP A 429 7.84 29.68 -3.58
CA ASP A 429 8.99 30.54 -3.29
C ASP A 429 8.79 31.08 -1.85
N ARG A 430 9.36 30.40 -0.85
CA ARG A 430 9.57 30.94 0.50
C ARG A 430 10.71 31.96 0.36
N ARG A 431 10.41 33.09 -0.28
CA ARG A 431 11.24 34.29 -0.24
C ARG A 431 10.67 35.25 0.78
#